data_AF-R6DR71-F1
#
_entry.id   AF-R6DR71-F1
#
_cell.length_a   1.000
_cell.length_b   1.000
_cell.length_c   1.000
_cell.angle_alpha   90.00
_cell.angle_beta   90.00
_cell.angle_gamma   90.00
#
_symmetry.space_group_name_H-M   'P 1'
#
loop_
_entity.id
_entity.type
_entity.pdbx_description
1 polymer ?
#
loop_
_entity_poly.entity_id
_entity_poly.type
_entity_poly.pdbx_seq_one_letter_code
_entity_poly.pdbx_strand_id
1 'polypeptide(L)'
;MIVDNLTKFNQKKKLWMTPKHPMYIRSVDFKILYGAAILIQAEIDSFSNPLNNFELERLLVSGLHLEREQMAKVLSVAKEEEKVYAALQKQLISEREKYLLLLDMINVSLSKEKLPVKEKEHIEQVRNQLKVNGKCMTLIYEFSIAANREDVTRCREILHRMHLQDMELTPLDMKYYIMRLWGTMDCTQQMLAEEKEVRIVERCQILEDLVLTKGMRLIFDHCEVRIHGNILLDGGELIIEDSKVIRKGDSHRACFNMKSVYSRILINRSEMDCRNLGMLVRAEAGNLCIRDSMIYQTTRGAAIRFWGNTVKIINTAFYDCYSPEDGGAIMIRTPDGEVTKCRFRNCEARRGGAVFGVEGNKITHCVFEECCVAEYGAAIFYHGFVRANMHHLRYKNCCPEGAETVQYLAPMVTFHITGEYHITVSTIIDCPVIVETEGNLVIENANIYLNYSICCRGSLQMKNVHMISTYLKDTDMIILEHSRNCRIHHCEFNGMCKTGGISASGSRIMISNSLFRNMSGGRAIYDAFSPDIRETIFNYCEKGAVFCQNGEIKRCVFVNCRAKNGAGVSMYGTRGVIEQCSFRRCIADHTGGAVDRMLGQRVIKCTCEDCKPNDIS
;
A
#
# COMPACT_ATOMS: atom_id res chain seq x y z
N MET A 1 25.65 -39.27 4.35
CA MET A 1 26.47 -38.34 3.54
C MET A 1 26.19 -36.92 4.03
N ILE A 2 27.20 -36.16 4.48
CA ILE A 2 26.99 -34.76 4.90
C ILE A 2 26.82 -33.93 3.63
N VAL A 3 25.58 -33.54 3.32
CA VAL A 3 25.25 -32.65 2.21
C VAL A 3 25.76 -31.24 2.52
N ASP A 4 26.55 -30.65 1.63
CA ASP A 4 27.09 -29.30 1.83
C ASP A 4 25.98 -28.22 1.87
N ASN A 5 26.29 -27.05 2.42
CA ASN A 5 25.31 -25.99 2.64
C ASN A 5 24.74 -25.41 1.33
N LEU A 6 25.51 -25.40 0.25
CA LEU A 6 25.06 -24.90 -1.06
C LEU A 6 24.06 -25.88 -1.69
N THR A 7 24.34 -27.17 -1.59
CA THR A 7 23.44 -28.24 -2.05
C THR A 7 22.14 -28.23 -1.24
N LYS A 8 22.18 -28.08 0.09
CA LYS A 8 20.97 -27.93 0.93
C LYS A 8 20.16 -26.68 0.57
N PHE A 9 20.82 -25.56 0.31
CA PHE A 9 20.14 -24.32 -0.11
C PHE A 9 19.47 -24.49 -1.48
N ASN A 10 20.15 -25.10 -2.45
CA ASN A 10 19.61 -25.38 -3.78
C ASN A 10 18.43 -26.36 -3.74
N GLN A 11 18.52 -27.42 -2.93
CA GLN A 11 17.42 -28.35 -2.67
C GLN A 11 16.21 -27.63 -2.09
N LYS A 12 16.40 -26.79 -1.07
CA LYS A 12 15.30 -26.01 -0.46
C LYS A 12 14.65 -25.05 -1.46
N LYS A 13 15.46 -24.38 -2.30
CA LYS A 13 14.96 -23.53 -3.40
C LYS A 13 14.17 -24.34 -4.43
N LYS A 14 14.67 -25.51 -4.86
CA LYS A 14 13.98 -26.39 -5.81
C LYS A 14 12.66 -26.92 -5.23
N LEU A 15 12.61 -27.26 -3.94
CA LEU A 15 11.40 -27.69 -3.23
C LEU A 15 10.30 -26.61 -3.25
N TRP A 16 10.69 -25.34 -3.01
CA TRP A 16 9.77 -24.19 -3.02
C TRP A 16 9.25 -23.84 -4.40
N MET A 17 10.06 -24.03 -5.43
CA MET A 17 9.68 -23.71 -6.81
C MET A 17 9.01 -24.89 -7.54
N THR A 18 8.92 -26.06 -6.92
CA THR A 18 8.38 -27.27 -7.57
C THR A 18 6.89 -27.10 -7.89
N PRO A 19 6.48 -27.22 -9.18
CA PRO A 19 5.07 -27.20 -9.53
C PRO A 19 4.36 -28.47 -9.03
N LYS A 20 3.03 -28.46 -9.00
CA LYS A 20 2.26 -29.67 -8.75
C LYS A 20 2.56 -30.73 -9.82
N HIS A 21 2.75 -31.96 -9.37
CA HIS A 21 3.00 -33.10 -10.26
C HIS A 21 1.74 -33.34 -11.13
N PRO A 22 1.85 -33.79 -12.40
CA PRO A 22 0.67 -34.08 -13.22
C PRO A 22 -0.33 -35.05 -12.58
N MET A 23 0.13 -35.95 -11.71
CA MET A 23 -0.75 -36.87 -10.96
C MET A 23 -1.41 -36.25 -9.70
N TYR A 24 -1.16 -34.98 -9.40
CA TYR A 24 -1.72 -34.30 -8.22
C TYR A 24 -3.25 -34.31 -8.20
N ILE A 25 -3.88 -34.23 -9.38
CA ILE A 25 -5.35 -34.16 -9.54
C ILE A 25 -6.07 -35.48 -9.24
N ARG A 26 -5.33 -36.60 -9.13
CA ARG A 26 -5.90 -37.93 -8.86
C ARG A 26 -6.32 -38.06 -7.39
N SER A 27 -7.12 -39.07 -7.10
CA SER A 27 -7.61 -39.35 -5.74
C SER A 27 -6.47 -39.57 -4.74
N VAL A 28 -6.74 -39.29 -3.46
CA VAL A 28 -5.75 -39.50 -2.38
C VAL A 28 -5.25 -40.95 -2.35
N ASP A 29 -6.14 -41.92 -2.52
CA ASP A 29 -5.78 -43.34 -2.54
C ASP A 29 -4.84 -43.68 -3.71
N PHE A 30 -5.09 -43.13 -4.90
CA PHE A 30 -4.18 -43.28 -6.03
C PHE A 30 -2.81 -42.67 -5.72
N LYS A 31 -2.77 -41.47 -5.15
CA LYS A 31 -1.50 -40.80 -4.81
C LYS A 31 -0.69 -41.56 -3.75
N ILE A 32 -1.36 -42.21 -2.79
CA ILE A 32 -0.70 -43.09 -1.82
C ILE A 32 -0.09 -44.30 -2.53
N LEU A 33 -0.85 -44.95 -3.40
CA LEU A 33 -0.38 -46.12 -4.16
C LEU A 33 0.79 -45.76 -5.09
N TYR A 34 0.69 -44.65 -5.79
CA TYR A 34 1.74 -44.11 -6.66
C TYR A 34 3.01 -43.78 -5.85
N GLY A 35 2.84 -43.08 -4.72
CA GLY A 35 3.95 -42.77 -3.81
C GLY A 35 4.63 -44.02 -3.25
N ALA A 36 3.88 -45.09 -2.99
CA ALA A 36 4.43 -46.35 -2.51
C ALA A 36 5.33 -47.03 -3.56
N ALA A 37 4.94 -47.04 -4.83
CA ALA A 37 5.80 -47.57 -5.90
C ALA A 37 7.10 -46.77 -6.08
N ILE A 38 7.05 -45.44 -5.94
CA ILE A 38 8.26 -44.62 -6.02
C ILE A 38 9.16 -44.82 -4.79
N LEU A 39 8.57 -45.03 -3.60
CA LEU A 39 9.32 -45.38 -2.40
C LEU A 39 10.01 -46.76 -2.53
N ILE A 40 9.32 -47.78 -3.04
CA ILE A 40 9.90 -49.11 -3.32
C ILE A 40 11.11 -48.96 -4.24
N GLN A 41 10.99 -48.17 -5.32
CA GLN A 41 12.12 -47.89 -6.21
C GLN A 41 13.29 -47.24 -5.47
N ALA A 42 13.02 -46.26 -4.60
CA ALA A 42 14.05 -45.56 -3.84
C ALA A 42 14.72 -46.45 -2.77
N GLU A 43 14.07 -47.53 -2.34
CA GLU A 43 14.57 -48.51 -1.35
C GLU A 43 15.57 -49.52 -1.91
N ILE A 44 15.71 -49.60 -3.23
CA ILE A 44 16.65 -50.53 -3.88
C ILE A 44 18.11 -50.18 -3.54
N ASP A 45 18.42 -48.89 -3.31
CA ASP A 45 19.73 -48.47 -2.82
C ASP A 45 19.89 -48.80 -1.33
N SER A 46 20.54 -49.92 -1.03
CA SER A 46 20.83 -50.38 0.33
C SER A 46 21.77 -49.47 1.13
N PHE A 47 22.42 -48.48 0.51
CA PHE A 47 23.44 -47.64 1.16
C PHE A 47 22.91 -46.29 1.66
N SER A 48 21.66 -45.93 1.35
CA SER A 48 21.05 -44.69 1.81
C SER A 48 19.64 -44.91 2.34
N ASN A 49 19.29 -44.23 3.45
CA ASN A 49 17.90 -44.25 3.92
C ASN A 49 17.03 -43.54 2.87
N PRO A 50 15.97 -44.17 2.34
CA PRO A 50 15.10 -43.60 1.31
C PRO A 50 14.50 -42.26 1.73
N LEU A 51 14.28 -42.05 3.03
CA LEU A 51 13.78 -40.79 3.57
C LEU A 51 14.77 -39.62 3.44
N ASN A 52 16.03 -39.89 3.08
CA ASN A 52 17.02 -38.88 2.74
C ASN A 52 17.06 -38.58 1.23
N ASN A 53 16.21 -39.24 0.43
CA ASN A 53 16.10 -38.99 -1.00
C ASN A 53 15.30 -37.70 -1.25
N PHE A 54 16.00 -36.66 -1.70
CA PHE A 54 15.40 -35.35 -1.95
C PHE A 54 14.30 -35.39 -3.03
N GLU A 55 14.48 -36.15 -4.11
CA GLU A 55 13.47 -36.19 -5.19
C GLU A 55 12.22 -36.94 -4.73
N LEU A 56 12.36 -37.97 -3.89
CA LEU A 56 11.24 -38.64 -3.25
C LEU A 56 10.46 -37.69 -2.33
N GLU A 57 11.16 -36.97 -1.43
CA GLU A 57 10.54 -35.98 -0.55
C GLU A 57 9.80 -34.90 -1.36
N ARG A 58 10.46 -34.37 -2.41
CA ARG A 58 9.91 -33.36 -3.30
C ARG A 58 8.65 -33.84 -4.01
N LEU A 59 8.64 -35.08 -4.50
CA LEU A 59 7.48 -35.68 -5.14
C LEU A 59 6.31 -35.82 -4.16
N LEU A 60 6.53 -36.44 -3.01
CA LEU A 60 5.45 -36.76 -2.10
C LEU A 60 4.87 -35.49 -1.44
N VAL A 61 5.72 -34.55 -1.02
CA VAL A 61 5.30 -33.34 -0.28
C VAL A 61 4.88 -32.22 -1.23
N SER A 62 5.74 -31.79 -2.16
CA SER A 62 5.43 -30.63 -3.01
C SER A 62 4.61 -31.02 -4.24
N GLY A 63 4.98 -32.14 -4.89
CA GLY A 63 4.37 -32.63 -6.13
C GLY A 63 2.95 -33.14 -5.95
N LEU A 64 2.78 -34.19 -5.13
CA LEU A 64 1.50 -34.88 -4.88
C LEU A 64 0.71 -34.28 -3.71
N HIS A 65 1.36 -33.46 -2.87
CA HIS A 65 0.75 -32.82 -1.70
C HIS A 65 0.17 -33.83 -0.70
N LEU A 66 0.98 -34.84 -0.35
CA LEU A 66 0.57 -35.81 0.67
C LEU A 66 0.84 -35.27 2.08
N GLU A 67 -0.20 -35.29 2.91
CA GLU A 67 -0.11 -34.91 4.32
C GLU A 67 0.56 -36.00 5.18
N ARG A 68 0.95 -35.67 6.41
CA ARG A 68 1.67 -36.60 7.31
C ARG A 68 0.98 -37.96 7.48
N GLU A 69 -0.35 -37.98 7.61
CA GLU A 69 -1.11 -39.23 7.74
C GLU A 69 -1.07 -40.08 6.47
N GLN A 70 -1.10 -39.43 5.31
CA GLN A 70 -1.04 -40.09 4.01
C GLN A 70 0.37 -40.61 3.73
N MET A 71 1.40 -39.87 4.16
CA MET A 71 2.80 -40.31 4.11
C MET A 71 3.04 -41.57 4.95
N ALA A 72 2.44 -41.67 6.13
CA ALA A 72 2.50 -42.89 6.95
C ALA A 72 1.86 -44.08 6.22
N LYS A 73 0.76 -43.86 5.50
CA LYS A 73 0.13 -44.88 4.66
C LYS A 73 1.03 -45.32 3.51
N VAL A 74 1.71 -44.40 2.83
CA VAL A 74 2.70 -44.72 1.77
C VAL A 74 3.74 -45.72 2.29
N LEU A 75 4.33 -45.45 3.46
CA LEU A 75 5.31 -46.34 4.10
C LEU A 75 4.74 -47.72 4.43
N SER A 76 3.47 -47.80 4.83
CA SER A 76 2.81 -49.08 5.15
C SER A 76 2.49 -49.90 3.90
N VAL A 77 2.02 -49.24 2.83
CA VAL A 77 1.60 -49.86 1.57
C VAL A 77 2.81 -50.36 0.78
N ALA A 78 3.93 -49.64 0.83
CA ALA A 78 5.18 -50.02 0.15
C ALA A 78 5.72 -51.39 0.58
N LYS A 79 5.36 -51.90 1.77
CA LYS A 79 5.78 -53.23 2.25
C LYS A 79 5.19 -54.39 1.44
N GLU A 80 4.14 -54.15 0.66
CA GLU A 80 3.45 -55.17 -0.14
C GLU A 80 3.69 -54.95 -1.65
N GLU A 81 4.96 -54.95 -2.06
CA GLU A 81 5.43 -54.61 -3.41
C GLU A 81 4.58 -55.21 -4.55
N GLU A 82 4.34 -56.52 -4.54
CA GLU A 82 3.57 -57.19 -5.59
C GLU A 82 2.13 -56.65 -5.69
N LYS A 83 1.49 -56.34 -4.55
CA LYS A 83 0.13 -55.79 -4.53
C LYS A 83 0.11 -54.36 -5.03
N VAL A 84 1.16 -53.58 -4.74
CA VAL A 84 1.28 -52.18 -5.21
C VAL A 84 1.32 -52.12 -6.73
N TYR A 85 2.23 -52.86 -7.36
CA TYR A 85 2.35 -52.84 -8.82
C TYR A 85 1.15 -53.47 -9.52
N ALA A 86 0.56 -54.54 -8.98
CA ALA A 86 -0.67 -55.12 -9.51
C ALA A 86 -1.86 -54.15 -9.44
N ALA A 87 -1.96 -53.35 -8.37
CA ALA A 87 -2.99 -52.32 -8.24
C ALA A 87 -2.73 -51.12 -9.17
N LEU A 88 -1.47 -50.67 -9.30
CA LEU A 88 -1.12 -49.57 -10.21
C LEU A 88 -1.38 -49.93 -11.66
N GLN A 89 -1.03 -51.14 -12.08
CA GLN A 89 -1.28 -51.60 -13.44
C GLN A 89 -2.77 -51.53 -13.83
N LYS A 90 -3.68 -51.71 -12.86
CA LYS A 90 -5.13 -51.57 -13.08
C LYS A 90 -5.62 -50.12 -13.06
N GLN A 91 -4.89 -49.21 -12.39
CA GLN A 91 -5.31 -47.82 -12.17
C GLN A 91 -4.63 -46.80 -13.09
N LEU A 92 -3.52 -47.16 -13.74
CA LEU A 92 -2.86 -46.36 -14.78
C LEU A 92 -3.59 -46.56 -16.11
N ILE A 93 -4.38 -45.56 -16.51
CA ILE A 93 -5.37 -45.69 -17.59
C ILE A 93 -4.77 -45.25 -18.93
N SER A 94 -3.85 -44.27 -18.93
CA SER A 94 -3.24 -43.72 -20.15
C SER A 94 -1.75 -44.04 -20.28
N GLU A 95 -1.22 -43.99 -21.50
CA GLU A 95 0.21 -44.13 -21.76
C GLU A 95 1.00 -42.99 -21.09
N ARG A 96 0.46 -41.77 -21.10
CA ARG A 96 0.99 -40.62 -20.35
C ARG A 96 1.27 -40.94 -18.87
N GLU A 97 0.33 -41.59 -18.18
CA GLU A 97 0.48 -41.94 -16.77
C GLU A 97 1.60 -42.97 -16.53
N LYS A 98 1.72 -43.96 -17.43
CA LYS A 98 2.79 -44.96 -17.37
C LYS A 98 4.16 -44.31 -17.59
N TYR A 99 4.26 -43.37 -18.53
CA TYR A 99 5.50 -42.65 -18.79
C TYR A 99 5.93 -41.79 -17.59
N LEU A 100 4.98 -41.13 -16.93
CA LEU A 100 5.24 -40.34 -15.73
C LEU A 100 5.75 -41.21 -14.57
N LEU A 101 5.15 -42.39 -14.34
CA LEU A 101 5.64 -43.33 -13.33
C LEU A 101 7.11 -43.71 -13.58
N LEU A 102 7.45 -44.04 -14.83
CA LEU A 102 8.82 -44.41 -15.21
C LEU A 102 9.79 -43.23 -15.06
N LEU A 103 9.38 -42.01 -15.44
CA LEU A 103 10.17 -40.79 -15.23
C LEU A 103 10.45 -40.57 -13.75
N ASP A 104 9.44 -40.67 -12.87
CA ASP A 104 9.62 -40.51 -11.43
C ASP A 104 10.54 -41.58 -10.83
N MET A 105 10.37 -42.85 -11.23
CA MET A 105 11.25 -43.96 -10.80
C MET A 105 12.71 -43.70 -11.17
N ILE A 106 12.96 -43.19 -12.37
CA ILE A 106 14.32 -42.84 -12.79
C ILE A 106 14.85 -41.65 -11.97
N ASN A 107 14.04 -40.60 -11.77
CA ASN A 107 14.48 -39.40 -11.06
C ASN A 107 14.85 -39.68 -9.60
N VAL A 108 14.09 -40.51 -8.88
CA VAL A 108 14.49 -40.90 -7.51
C VAL A 108 15.74 -41.77 -7.48
N SER A 109 16.05 -42.47 -8.57
CA SER A 109 17.19 -43.39 -8.65
C SER A 109 18.49 -42.73 -9.17
N LEU A 110 18.44 -41.47 -9.63
CA LEU A 110 19.59 -40.80 -10.23
C LEU A 110 20.55 -40.23 -9.17
N SER A 111 21.53 -41.03 -8.73
CA SER A 111 22.60 -40.59 -7.84
C SER A 111 23.78 -39.99 -8.63
N LYS A 112 23.76 -38.67 -8.88
CA LYS A 112 24.91 -37.86 -9.34
C LYS A 112 25.69 -38.31 -10.59
N GLU A 113 25.03 -38.91 -11.59
CA GLU A 113 25.37 -38.88 -13.05
C GLU A 113 25.08 -40.19 -13.80
N LYS A 114 24.90 -41.31 -13.09
CA LYS A 114 24.53 -42.61 -13.69
C LYS A 114 23.48 -43.32 -12.83
N LEU A 115 22.57 -44.00 -13.51
CA LEU A 115 21.58 -44.87 -12.89
C LEU A 115 22.25 -46.20 -12.50
N PRO A 116 22.19 -46.62 -11.23
CA PRO A 116 22.83 -47.87 -10.83
C PRO A 116 22.09 -49.09 -11.40
N VAL A 117 22.80 -50.23 -11.45
CA VAL A 117 22.39 -51.39 -12.26
C VAL A 117 21.10 -52.04 -11.74
N LYS A 118 20.96 -52.20 -10.42
CA LYS A 118 19.80 -52.88 -9.81
C LYS A 118 18.50 -52.08 -10.01
N GLU A 119 18.59 -50.78 -9.82
CA GLU A 119 17.51 -49.81 -10.01
C GLU A 119 17.06 -49.81 -11.46
N LYS A 120 18.02 -49.86 -12.39
CA LYS A 120 17.74 -49.97 -13.82
C LYS A 120 17.05 -51.30 -14.17
N GLU A 121 17.51 -52.42 -13.61
CA GLU A 121 16.89 -53.73 -13.81
C GLU A 121 15.44 -53.75 -13.32
N HIS A 122 15.16 -53.16 -12.15
CA HIS A 122 13.80 -53.06 -11.63
C HIS A 122 12.90 -52.14 -12.48
N ILE A 123 13.40 -50.98 -12.92
CA ILE A 123 12.66 -50.10 -13.83
C ILE A 123 12.30 -50.84 -15.14
N GLU A 124 13.20 -51.67 -15.66
CA GLU A 124 12.96 -52.48 -16.86
C GLU A 124 11.91 -53.58 -16.63
N GLN A 125 11.87 -54.18 -15.44
CA GLN A 125 10.81 -55.12 -15.05
C GLN A 125 9.44 -54.43 -15.00
N VAL A 126 9.37 -53.27 -14.35
CA VAL A 126 8.12 -52.48 -14.28
C VAL A 126 7.69 -52.01 -15.66
N ARG A 127 8.61 -51.56 -16.51
CA ARG A 127 8.32 -51.22 -17.92
C ARG A 127 7.65 -52.38 -18.64
N ASN A 128 8.18 -53.59 -18.50
CA ASN A 128 7.64 -54.79 -19.15
C ASN A 128 6.21 -55.10 -18.65
N GLN A 129 5.96 -54.95 -17.35
CA GLN A 129 4.62 -55.12 -16.77
C GLN A 129 3.62 -54.07 -17.30
N LEU A 130 4.06 -52.82 -17.46
CA LEU A 130 3.24 -51.73 -18.01
C LEU A 130 3.06 -51.80 -19.53
N LYS A 131 3.81 -52.69 -20.21
CA LYS A 131 3.86 -52.87 -21.67
C LYS A 131 4.31 -51.61 -22.42
N VAL A 132 5.20 -50.83 -21.81
CA VAL A 132 5.76 -49.62 -22.43
C VAL A 132 6.83 -49.99 -23.47
N ASN A 133 6.73 -49.43 -24.67
CA ASN A 133 7.65 -49.70 -25.79
C ASN A 133 9.09 -49.29 -25.45
N GLY A 134 10.07 -50.14 -25.80
CA GLY A 134 11.51 -49.88 -25.60
C GLY A 134 12.02 -48.59 -26.28
N LYS A 135 11.43 -48.18 -27.42
CA LYS A 135 11.76 -46.89 -28.06
C LYS A 135 11.36 -45.70 -27.17
N CYS A 136 10.14 -45.73 -26.63
CA CYS A 136 9.65 -44.72 -25.69
C CYS A 136 10.51 -44.71 -24.42
N MET A 137 10.85 -45.88 -23.90
CA MET A 137 11.73 -46.01 -22.72
C MET A 137 13.11 -45.38 -22.95
N THR A 138 13.69 -45.57 -24.13
CA THR A 138 14.99 -44.97 -24.48
C THR A 138 14.92 -43.45 -24.39
N LEU A 139 13.86 -42.85 -24.93
CA LEU A 139 13.64 -41.40 -24.85
C LEU A 139 13.40 -40.93 -23.40
N ILE A 140 12.63 -41.69 -22.60
CA ILE A 140 12.40 -41.40 -21.18
C ILE A 140 13.72 -41.38 -20.39
N TYR A 141 14.61 -42.35 -20.62
CA TYR A 141 15.95 -42.36 -20.02
C TYR A 141 16.79 -41.18 -20.47
N GLU A 142 16.88 -40.94 -21.78
CA GLU A 142 17.63 -39.81 -22.33
C GLU A 142 17.16 -38.48 -21.73
N PHE A 143 15.83 -38.30 -21.62
CA PHE A 143 15.23 -37.10 -21.06
C PHE A 143 15.58 -36.94 -19.58
N SER A 144 15.41 -37.99 -18.77
CA SER A 144 15.68 -37.95 -17.33
C SER A 144 17.14 -37.60 -17.04
N ILE A 145 18.07 -38.18 -17.81
CA ILE A 145 19.51 -37.90 -17.69
C ILE A 145 19.81 -36.45 -18.09
N ALA A 146 19.24 -35.96 -19.20
CA ALA A 146 19.42 -34.57 -19.63
C ALA A 146 18.82 -33.58 -18.62
N ALA A 147 17.63 -33.88 -18.07
CA ALA A 147 16.95 -33.07 -17.07
C ALA A 147 17.76 -32.98 -15.77
N ASN A 148 18.31 -34.10 -15.30
CA ASN A 148 19.17 -34.17 -14.13
C ASN A 148 20.51 -33.40 -14.32
N ARG A 149 20.98 -33.26 -15.57
CA ARG A 149 22.14 -32.43 -15.94
C ARG A 149 21.80 -30.96 -16.19
N GLU A 150 20.53 -30.59 -16.03
CA GLU A 150 19.98 -29.26 -16.38
C GLU A 150 20.22 -28.84 -17.85
N ASP A 151 20.34 -29.80 -18.78
CA ASP A 151 20.56 -29.53 -20.21
C ASP A 151 19.24 -29.29 -20.95
N VAL A 152 18.79 -28.02 -20.92
CA VAL A 152 17.52 -27.59 -21.52
C VAL A 152 17.47 -27.84 -23.03
N THR A 153 18.59 -27.61 -23.74
CA THR A 153 18.65 -27.76 -25.20
C THR A 153 18.43 -29.21 -25.58
N ARG A 154 19.15 -30.13 -24.92
CA ARG A 154 18.99 -31.56 -25.16
C ARG A 154 17.61 -32.06 -24.76
N CYS A 155 17.06 -31.59 -23.65
CA CYS A 155 15.68 -31.92 -23.24
C CYS A 155 14.65 -31.51 -24.30
N ARG A 156 14.82 -30.35 -24.96
CA ARG A 156 13.92 -29.90 -26.06
C ARG A 156 14.04 -30.79 -27.30
N GLU A 157 15.24 -31.17 -27.70
CA GLU A 157 15.46 -32.11 -28.80
C GLU A 157 14.82 -33.48 -28.53
N ILE A 158 14.95 -33.98 -27.30
CA ILE A 158 14.34 -35.25 -26.88
C ILE A 158 12.82 -35.14 -26.88
N LEU A 159 12.26 -34.04 -26.36
CA LEU A 159 10.82 -33.78 -26.39
C LEU A 159 10.26 -33.74 -27.82
N HIS A 160 10.99 -33.14 -28.76
CA HIS A 160 10.61 -33.17 -30.16
C HIS A 160 10.58 -34.61 -30.71
N ARG A 161 11.59 -35.43 -30.38
CA ARG A 161 11.59 -36.86 -30.75
C ARG A 161 10.49 -37.67 -30.07
N MET A 162 10.13 -37.36 -28.82
CA MET A 162 9.00 -37.96 -28.12
C MET A 162 7.68 -37.65 -28.85
N HIS A 163 7.51 -36.41 -29.29
CA HIS A 163 6.34 -36.00 -30.09
C HIS A 163 6.29 -36.72 -31.44
N LEU A 164 7.41 -36.87 -32.14
CA LEU A 164 7.50 -37.66 -33.38
C LEU A 164 7.22 -39.17 -33.19
N GLN A 165 7.31 -39.68 -31.96
CA GLN A 165 6.93 -41.06 -31.59
C GLN A 165 5.51 -41.13 -31.03
N ASP A 166 4.71 -40.07 -31.16
CA ASP A 166 3.34 -39.99 -30.69
C ASP A 166 3.20 -40.26 -29.17
N MET A 167 4.20 -39.85 -28.40
CA MET A 167 4.14 -39.94 -26.94
C MET A 167 3.27 -38.81 -26.39
N GLU A 168 2.27 -39.18 -25.57
CA GLU A 168 1.34 -38.27 -24.89
C GLU A 168 1.97 -37.44 -23.74
N LEU A 169 3.27 -37.12 -23.81
CA LEU A 169 3.95 -36.25 -22.84
C LEU A 169 4.01 -34.82 -23.35
N THR A 170 3.43 -33.90 -22.59
CA THR A 170 3.43 -32.47 -22.94
C THR A 170 4.66 -31.75 -22.37
N PRO A 171 5.08 -30.60 -22.94
CA PRO A 171 6.08 -29.74 -22.31
C PRO A 171 5.71 -29.36 -20.86
N LEU A 172 4.42 -29.25 -20.54
CA LEU A 172 3.91 -28.99 -19.20
C LEU A 172 4.21 -30.15 -18.24
N ASP A 173 4.01 -31.39 -18.66
CA ASP A 173 4.39 -32.59 -17.88
C ASP A 173 5.89 -32.58 -17.57
N MET A 174 6.67 -32.23 -18.58
CA MET A 174 8.13 -32.23 -18.51
C MET A 174 8.70 -31.11 -17.64
N LYS A 175 7.96 -30.01 -17.45
CA LYS A 175 8.35 -28.90 -16.56
C LYS A 175 8.52 -29.36 -15.11
N TYR A 176 7.82 -30.42 -14.69
CA TYR A 176 7.98 -30.99 -13.36
C TYR A 176 9.41 -31.51 -13.10
N TYR A 177 10.05 -32.03 -14.14
CA TYR A 177 11.39 -32.63 -14.10
C TYR A 177 12.48 -31.61 -14.43
N ILE A 178 12.19 -30.63 -15.29
CA ILE A 178 13.10 -29.53 -15.63
C ILE A 178 12.35 -28.22 -15.79
N MET A 179 12.39 -27.40 -14.75
CA MET A 179 11.63 -26.15 -14.66
C MET A 179 11.92 -25.11 -15.75
N ARG A 180 13.12 -25.17 -16.34
CA ARG A 180 13.59 -24.24 -17.38
C ARG A 180 13.02 -24.52 -18.78
N LEU A 181 12.26 -25.60 -18.92
CA LEU A 181 11.64 -25.98 -20.17
C LEU A 181 10.37 -25.15 -20.39
N TRP A 182 10.55 -23.95 -20.95
CA TRP A 182 9.46 -23.02 -21.24
C TRP A 182 8.93 -23.24 -22.66
N GLY A 183 7.63 -23.51 -22.77
CA GLY A 183 6.79 -23.10 -23.90
C GLY A 183 6.30 -21.66 -23.67
N THR A 184 6.01 -20.94 -24.75
CA THR A 184 5.27 -19.66 -24.67
C THR A 184 4.04 -19.83 -25.55
N MET A 185 2.86 -19.73 -24.93
CA MET A 185 1.60 -19.73 -25.65
C MET A 185 1.12 -18.29 -25.89
N ASP A 186 0.36 -18.08 -26.95
CA ASP A 186 -0.34 -16.82 -27.16
C ASP A 186 -1.79 -16.97 -26.70
N CYS A 187 -2.29 -16.02 -25.89
CA CYS A 187 -3.70 -15.96 -25.52
C CYS A 187 -4.40 -14.89 -26.36
N THR A 188 -5.42 -15.30 -27.11
CA THR A 188 -6.17 -14.46 -28.04
C THR A 188 -7.63 -14.31 -27.64
N GLN A 189 -8.30 -13.31 -28.20
CA GLN A 189 -9.73 -13.07 -28.05
C GLN A 189 -10.57 -14.23 -28.57
N GLN A 190 -10.09 -14.94 -29.61
CA GLN A 190 -10.78 -16.10 -30.18
C GLN A 190 -10.88 -17.24 -29.15
N MET A 191 -9.79 -17.54 -28.43
CA MET A 191 -9.80 -18.57 -27.37
C MET A 191 -10.84 -18.25 -26.29
N LEU A 192 -10.92 -17.00 -25.86
CA LEU A 192 -11.91 -16.54 -24.89
C LEU A 192 -13.35 -16.60 -25.42
N ALA A 193 -13.54 -16.34 -26.72
CA ALA A 193 -14.85 -16.40 -27.35
C ALA A 193 -15.40 -17.82 -27.43
N GLU A 194 -14.52 -18.80 -27.71
CA GLU A 194 -14.83 -20.22 -27.87
C GLU A 194 -15.02 -20.92 -26.50
N GLU A 195 -14.03 -20.82 -25.61
CA GLU A 195 -14.00 -21.59 -24.36
C GLU A 195 -14.82 -20.95 -23.23
N LYS A 196 -15.05 -19.63 -23.30
CA LYS A 196 -15.58 -18.76 -22.22
C LYS A 196 -14.72 -18.71 -20.95
N GLU A 197 -14.11 -19.81 -20.53
CA GLU A 197 -13.19 -19.91 -19.41
C GLU A 197 -11.82 -20.37 -19.90
N VAL A 198 -10.84 -19.47 -19.90
CA VAL A 198 -9.46 -19.77 -20.31
C VAL A 198 -8.56 -19.71 -19.08
N ARG A 199 -7.87 -20.82 -18.78
CA ARG A 199 -6.87 -20.91 -17.72
C ARG A 199 -5.47 -21.08 -18.30
N ILE A 200 -4.57 -20.19 -17.92
CA ILE A 200 -3.17 -20.15 -18.34
C ILE A 200 -2.28 -20.62 -17.20
N VAL A 201 -1.55 -21.71 -17.43
CA VAL A 201 -0.65 -22.36 -16.46
C VAL A 201 0.84 -22.36 -16.89
N GLU A 202 1.13 -21.73 -18.03
CA GLU A 202 2.48 -21.62 -18.59
C GLU A 202 2.78 -20.19 -19.04
N ARG A 203 3.98 -19.95 -19.59
CA ARG A 203 4.29 -18.59 -20.04
C ARG A 203 3.34 -18.21 -21.17
N CYS A 204 2.75 -17.04 -21.04
CA CYS A 204 1.81 -16.56 -22.02
C CYS A 204 2.19 -15.17 -22.53
N GLN A 205 1.97 -14.93 -23.81
CA GLN A 205 1.94 -13.60 -24.40
C GLN A 205 0.51 -13.23 -24.76
N ILE A 206 0.12 -12.01 -24.41
CA ILE A 206 -1.12 -11.38 -24.86
C ILE A 206 -0.71 -10.23 -25.76
N LEU A 207 -0.76 -10.48 -27.08
CA LEU A 207 -0.28 -9.54 -28.09
C LEU A 207 -1.32 -8.47 -28.45
N GLU A 208 -2.61 -8.78 -28.25
CA GLU A 208 -3.75 -7.93 -28.60
C GLU A 208 -4.53 -7.45 -27.37
N ASP A 209 -5.47 -6.53 -27.58
CA ASP A 209 -6.43 -6.16 -26.55
C ASP A 209 -7.45 -7.31 -26.38
N LEU A 210 -7.70 -7.71 -25.13
CA LEU A 210 -8.71 -8.71 -24.78
C LEU A 210 -9.92 -8.04 -24.14
N VAL A 211 -11.12 -8.54 -24.45
CA VAL A 211 -12.38 -8.11 -23.87
C VAL A 211 -13.06 -9.30 -23.18
N LEU A 212 -13.23 -9.19 -21.86
CA LEU A 212 -13.94 -10.14 -21.02
C LEU A 212 -15.37 -9.66 -20.80
N THR A 213 -16.29 -10.17 -21.61
CA THR A 213 -17.73 -9.89 -21.49
C THR A 213 -18.38 -10.79 -20.45
N LYS A 214 -19.65 -10.52 -20.10
CA LYS A 214 -20.41 -11.32 -19.12
C LYS A 214 -20.35 -12.81 -19.44
N GLY A 215 -19.94 -13.61 -18.45
CA GLY A 215 -19.77 -15.06 -18.56
C GLY A 215 -18.38 -15.50 -19.02
N MET A 216 -17.50 -14.57 -19.42
CA MET A 216 -16.10 -14.88 -19.71
C MET A 216 -15.23 -14.79 -18.46
N ARG A 217 -14.30 -15.74 -18.32
CA ARG A 217 -13.34 -15.83 -17.22
C ARG A 217 -11.95 -16.09 -17.76
N LEU A 218 -10.98 -15.27 -17.37
CA LEU A 218 -9.57 -15.47 -17.68
C LEU A 218 -8.80 -15.70 -16.37
N ILE A 219 -8.09 -16.83 -16.29
CA ILE A 219 -7.42 -17.27 -15.07
C ILE A 219 -5.92 -17.42 -15.36
N PHE A 220 -5.09 -16.70 -14.62
CA PHE A 220 -3.64 -16.87 -14.58
C PHE A 220 -3.29 -17.65 -13.32
N ASP A 221 -2.68 -18.83 -13.47
CA ASP A 221 -2.44 -19.76 -12.39
C ASP A 221 -1.00 -20.29 -12.46
N HIS A 222 -0.14 -19.89 -11.51
CA HIS A 222 1.29 -20.25 -11.47
C HIS A 222 2.06 -19.95 -12.78
N CYS A 223 1.76 -18.83 -13.43
CA CYS A 223 2.30 -18.49 -14.74
C CYS A 223 3.02 -17.12 -14.81
N GLU A 224 3.77 -16.90 -15.90
CA GLU A 224 4.33 -15.59 -16.26
C GLU A 224 3.61 -15.10 -17.52
N VAL A 225 2.85 -14.02 -17.42
CA VAL A 225 2.08 -13.45 -18.52
C VAL A 225 2.67 -12.11 -18.95
N ARG A 226 2.99 -11.98 -20.23
CA ARG A 226 3.49 -10.74 -20.84
C ARG A 226 2.38 -10.09 -21.65
N ILE A 227 1.94 -8.91 -21.23
CA ILE A 227 0.79 -8.24 -21.83
C ILE A 227 1.26 -7.05 -22.65
N HIS A 228 1.16 -7.17 -23.98
CA HIS A 228 1.42 -6.11 -24.94
C HIS A 228 0.16 -5.27 -25.20
N GLY A 229 -1.01 -5.90 -25.34
CA GLY A 229 -2.30 -5.20 -25.37
C GLY A 229 -2.78 -4.76 -23.99
N ASN A 230 -4.10 -4.69 -23.80
CA ASN A 230 -4.78 -4.39 -22.53
C ASN A 230 -5.94 -5.37 -22.35
N ILE A 231 -6.37 -5.59 -21.10
CA ILE A 231 -7.54 -6.42 -20.79
C ILE A 231 -8.67 -5.52 -20.33
N LEU A 232 -9.76 -5.48 -21.09
CA LEU A 232 -10.99 -4.78 -20.76
C LEU A 232 -12.02 -5.76 -20.19
N LEU A 233 -12.51 -5.49 -19.00
CA LEU A 233 -13.62 -6.22 -18.39
C LEU A 233 -14.91 -5.42 -18.60
N ASP A 234 -15.82 -6.04 -19.36
CA ASP A 234 -17.18 -5.58 -19.59
C ASP A 234 -18.18 -6.63 -19.07
N GLY A 235 -18.04 -6.93 -17.77
CA GLY A 235 -18.88 -7.89 -17.04
C GLY A 235 -18.26 -9.28 -16.85
N GLY A 236 -17.08 -9.53 -17.43
CA GLY A 236 -16.31 -10.76 -17.20
C GLY A 236 -15.42 -10.71 -15.95
N GLU A 237 -14.67 -11.78 -15.72
CA GLU A 237 -13.78 -11.95 -14.56
C GLU A 237 -12.33 -12.20 -14.96
N LEU A 238 -11.40 -11.54 -14.26
CA LEU A 238 -9.97 -11.82 -14.32
C LEU A 238 -9.48 -12.30 -12.96
N ILE A 239 -8.88 -13.49 -12.93
CA ILE A 239 -8.34 -14.11 -11.72
C ILE A 239 -6.84 -14.34 -11.92
N ILE A 240 -6.02 -13.88 -10.99
CA ILE A 240 -4.56 -14.02 -11.05
C ILE A 240 -4.08 -14.58 -9.72
N GLU A 241 -3.54 -15.79 -9.75
CA GLU A 241 -3.10 -16.53 -8.58
C GLU A 241 -1.67 -17.02 -8.76
N ASP A 242 -0.83 -16.75 -7.76
CA ASP A 242 0.55 -17.24 -7.69
C ASP A 242 1.36 -16.97 -8.98
N SER A 243 1.07 -15.84 -9.63
CA SER A 243 1.53 -15.55 -10.99
C SER A 243 2.28 -14.21 -11.09
N LYS A 244 3.03 -14.05 -12.17
CA LYS A 244 3.72 -12.80 -12.52
C LYS A 244 3.15 -12.21 -13.80
N VAL A 245 2.65 -11.00 -13.74
CA VAL A 245 2.22 -10.23 -14.92
C VAL A 245 3.24 -9.16 -15.22
N ILE A 246 3.65 -9.08 -16.48
CA ILE A 246 4.62 -8.10 -16.96
C ILE A 246 3.97 -7.27 -18.07
N ARG A 247 3.77 -5.98 -17.82
CA ARG A 247 3.36 -5.03 -18.84
C ARG A 247 4.48 -4.86 -19.85
N LYS A 248 4.14 -4.99 -21.14
CA LYS A 248 5.07 -4.82 -22.27
C LYS A 248 4.65 -3.75 -23.25
N GLY A 249 3.36 -3.43 -23.34
CA GLY A 249 2.88 -2.37 -24.21
C GLY A 249 3.28 -0.98 -23.73
N ASP A 250 3.22 -0.07 -24.68
CA ASP A 250 3.55 1.35 -24.59
C ASP A 250 2.31 2.24 -24.48
N SER A 251 1.14 1.64 -24.29
CA SER A 251 -0.13 2.35 -24.20
C SER A 251 -0.24 3.18 -22.93
N HIS A 252 -0.78 4.39 -23.05
CA HIS A 252 -1.20 5.21 -21.91
C HIS A 252 -2.41 4.64 -21.15
N ARG A 253 -3.03 3.55 -21.60
CA ARG A 253 -4.13 2.88 -20.90
C ARG A 253 -3.61 2.01 -19.76
N ALA A 254 -4.44 1.79 -18.75
CA ALA A 254 -4.14 0.80 -17.71
C ALA A 254 -4.10 -0.60 -18.31
N CYS A 255 -3.28 -1.48 -17.75
CA CYS A 255 -3.16 -2.87 -18.17
C CYS A 255 -4.52 -3.59 -18.10
N PHE A 256 -5.27 -3.33 -17.02
CA PHE A 256 -6.61 -3.85 -16.77
C PHE A 256 -7.60 -2.69 -16.64
N ASN A 257 -8.70 -2.74 -17.40
CA ASN A 257 -9.73 -1.72 -17.39
C ASN A 257 -11.06 -2.38 -17.02
N MET A 258 -11.82 -1.81 -16.08
CA MET A 258 -13.14 -2.34 -15.69
C MET A 258 -14.21 -1.30 -15.95
N LYS A 259 -15.21 -1.62 -16.79
CA LYS A 259 -16.29 -0.69 -17.18
C LYS A 259 -17.69 -1.09 -16.72
N SER A 260 -17.91 -2.36 -16.40
CA SER A 260 -19.22 -2.85 -15.96
C SER A 260 -19.26 -3.17 -14.47
N VAL A 261 -20.39 -2.90 -13.82
CA VAL A 261 -20.62 -3.16 -12.38
C VAL A 261 -20.54 -4.64 -12.01
N TYR A 262 -20.65 -5.54 -12.99
CA TYR A 262 -20.53 -6.98 -12.81
C TYR A 262 -19.09 -7.49 -12.97
N SER A 263 -18.17 -6.63 -13.42
CA SER A 263 -16.77 -7.00 -13.64
C SER A 263 -16.08 -7.30 -12.32
N ARG A 264 -15.19 -8.29 -12.33
CA ARG A 264 -14.42 -8.67 -11.14
C ARG A 264 -12.96 -8.93 -11.48
N ILE A 265 -12.06 -8.36 -10.67
CA ILE A 265 -10.64 -8.70 -10.68
C ILE A 265 -10.25 -9.26 -9.30
N LEU A 266 -9.61 -10.43 -9.30
CA LEU A 266 -9.00 -11.04 -8.12
C LEU A 266 -7.51 -11.26 -8.36
N ILE A 267 -6.65 -10.72 -7.50
CA ILE A 267 -5.20 -10.92 -7.55
C ILE A 267 -4.73 -11.45 -6.19
N ASN A 268 -4.16 -12.64 -6.17
CA ASN A 268 -3.67 -13.29 -4.95
C ASN A 268 -2.22 -13.73 -5.13
N ARG A 269 -1.35 -13.44 -4.15
CA ARG A 269 0.04 -13.94 -4.10
C ARG A 269 0.81 -13.74 -5.40
N SER A 270 0.63 -12.58 -6.04
CA SER A 270 1.10 -12.35 -7.41
C SER A 270 1.92 -11.07 -7.55
N GLU A 271 2.75 -11.02 -8.60
CA GLU A 271 3.61 -9.88 -8.91
C GLU A 271 3.13 -9.16 -10.18
N MET A 272 2.97 -7.84 -10.09
CA MET A 272 2.52 -6.97 -11.19
C MET A 272 3.61 -5.97 -11.52
N ASP A 273 4.34 -6.26 -12.59
CA ASP A 273 5.40 -5.40 -13.11
C ASP A 273 4.80 -4.45 -14.15
N CYS A 274 4.60 -3.19 -13.78
CA CYS A 274 3.89 -2.20 -14.58
C CYS A 274 4.83 -1.31 -15.41
N ARG A 275 6.03 -1.80 -15.73
CA ARG A 275 7.00 -1.08 -16.57
C ARG A 275 6.39 -0.58 -17.88
N ASN A 276 7.09 0.35 -18.54
CA ASN A 276 6.73 0.95 -19.84
C ASN A 276 5.42 1.77 -19.81
N LEU A 277 5.43 2.91 -19.11
CA LEU A 277 4.28 3.83 -19.02
C LEU A 277 3.03 3.23 -18.32
N GLY A 278 3.20 2.15 -17.56
CA GLY A 278 2.07 1.36 -17.09
C GLY A 278 1.36 1.92 -15.86
N MET A 279 0.05 1.72 -15.87
CA MET A 279 -0.83 1.65 -14.70
C MET A 279 -1.40 0.24 -14.67
N LEU A 280 -1.70 -0.32 -13.50
CA LEU A 280 -2.23 -1.67 -13.41
C LEU A 280 -3.74 -1.70 -13.68
N VAL A 281 -4.52 -1.02 -12.85
CA VAL A 281 -5.99 -1.06 -12.89
C VAL A 281 -6.57 0.33 -13.03
N ARG A 282 -7.47 0.50 -14.01
CA ARG A 282 -8.45 1.58 -14.06
C ARG A 282 -9.85 0.97 -13.97
N ALA A 283 -10.49 1.11 -12.82
CA ALA A 283 -11.81 0.54 -12.57
C ALA A 283 -12.86 1.65 -12.43
N GLU A 284 -13.65 1.87 -13.47
CA GLU A 284 -14.79 2.78 -13.48
C GLU A 284 -16.05 2.12 -12.88
N ALA A 285 -16.05 0.78 -12.79
CA ALA A 285 -17.10 -0.03 -12.19
C ALA A 285 -16.55 -1.37 -11.67
N GLY A 286 -17.37 -2.14 -10.94
CA GLY A 286 -17.08 -3.52 -10.57
C GLY A 286 -16.34 -3.70 -9.24
N ASN A 287 -15.80 -4.89 -8.99
CA ASN A 287 -15.16 -5.26 -7.72
C ASN A 287 -13.69 -5.65 -7.91
N LEU A 288 -12.79 -5.02 -7.15
CA LEU A 288 -11.36 -5.31 -7.17
C LEU A 288 -10.91 -5.88 -5.82
N CYS A 289 -10.24 -7.03 -5.84
CA CYS A 289 -9.64 -7.60 -4.65
C CYS A 289 -8.20 -8.02 -4.90
N ILE A 290 -7.27 -7.52 -4.09
CA ILE A 290 -5.84 -7.81 -4.18
C ILE A 290 -5.35 -8.24 -2.80
N ARG A 291 -4.68 -9.39 -2.72
CA ARG A 291 -4.14 -9.95 -1.48
C ARG A 291 -2.73 -10.47 -1.66
N ASP A 292 -1.89 -10.26 -0.65
CA ASP A 292 -0.57 -10.90 -0.52
C ASP A 292 0.33 -10.69 -1.75
N SER A 293 0.19 -9.54 -2.43
CA SER A 293 0.74 -9.31 -3.76
C SER A 293 1.75 -8.17 -3.80
N MET A 294 2.38 -7.98 -4.95
CA MET A 294 3.34 -6.90 -5.19
C MET A 294 3.01 -6.18 -6.49
N ILE A 295 2.98 -4.85 -6.47
CA ILE A 295 2.70 -4.00 -7.64
C ILE A 295 3.78 -2.94 -7.72
N TYR A 296 4.43 -2.76 -8.87
CA TYR A 296 5.59 -1.87 -8.94
C TYR A 296 5.84 -1.25 -10.32
N GLN A 297 6.65 -0.18 -10.33
CA GLN A 297 7.16 0.53 -11.53
C GLN A 297 6.06 1.18 -12.38
N THR A 298 5.19 1.99 -11.77
CA THR A 298 4.16 2.76 -12.50
C THR A 298 4.62 4.19 -12.74
N THR A 299 4.40 4.73 -13.95
CA THR A 299 5.03 6.02 -14.33
C THR A 299 4.10 7.04 -14.98
N ARG A 300 2.80 6.76 -15.13
CA ARG A 300 1.83 7.69 -15.76
C ARG A 300 0.62 8.03 -14.89
N GLY A 301 0.53 7.42 -13.73
CA GLY A 301 -0.63 7.54 -12.88
C GLY A 301 -0.64 6.48 -11.80
N ALA A 302 -1.61 6.61 -10.89
CA ALA A 302 -1.81 5.63 -9.83
C ALA A 302 -1.81 4.21 -10.40
N ALA A 303 -1.09 3.30 -9.75
CA ALA A 303 -1.12 1.88 -10.09
C ALA A 303 -2.56 1.37 -10.12
N ILE A 304 -3.38 1.83 -9.17
CA ILE A 304 -4.80 1.54 -9.09
C ILE A 304 -5.58 2.85 -9.04
N ARG A 305 -6.44 3.09 -10.04
CA ARG A 305 -7.48 4.12 -9.98
C ARG A 305 -8.85 3.47 -9.90
N PHE A 306 -9.61 3.78 -8.86
CA PHE A 306 -10.83 3.05 -8.53
C PHE A 306 -12.03 3.98 -8.24
N TRP A 307 -13.10 3.79 -9.02
CA TRP A 307 -14.43 4.41 -8.87
C TRP A 307 -15.56 3.38 -8.80
N GLY A 308 -15.23 2.08 -8.81
CA GLY A 308 -16.20 1.00 -8.86
C GLY A 308 -16.94 0.77 -7.54
N ASN A 309 -17.51 -0.43 -7.43
CA ASN A 309 -18.39 -0.80 -6.31
C ASN A 309 -17.56 -0.97 -5.03
N THR A 310 -16.59 -1.88 -5.04
CA THR A 310 -15.79 -2.24 -3.86
C THR A 310 -14.32 -2.50 -4.21
N VAL A 311 -13.40 -1.99 -3.39
CA VAL A 311 -11.97 -2.26 -3.51
C VAL A 311 -11.38 -2.74 -2.19
N LYS A 312 -10.71 -3.90 -2.21
CA LYS A 312 -10.02 -4.46 -1.04
C LYS A 312 -8.59 -4.82 -1.39
N ILE A 313 -7.64 -4.14 -0.76
CA ILE A 313 -6.20 -4.32 -0.95
C ILE A 313 -5.61 -4.67 0.42
N ILE A 314 -5.15 -5.92 0.56
CA ILE A 314 -4.74 -6.48 1.84
C ILE A 314 -3.34 -7.06 1.71
N ASN A 315 -2.45 -6.75 2.65
CA ASN A 315 -1.09 -7.31 2.70
C ASN A 315 -0.35 -7.22 1.37
N THR A 316 -0.49 -6.09 0.67
CA THR A 316 0.09 -5.86 -0.66
C THR A 316 1.17 -4.79 -0.58
N ALA A 317 2.24 -4.96 -1.35
CA ALA A 317 3.33 -3.99 -1.41
C ALA A 317 3.33 -3.21 -2.73
N PHE A 318 3.57 -1.91 -2.64
CA PHE A 318 3.69 -0.98 -3.77
C PHE A 318 5.08 -0.32 -3.78
N TYR A 319 5.76 -0.36 -4.93
CA TYR A 319 7.11 0.17 -5.09
C TYR A 319 7.26 1.00 -6.37
N ASP A 320 8.00 2.10 -6.28
CA ASP A 320 8.34 2.95 -7.43
C ASP A 320 7.09 3.33 -8.24
N CYS A 321 6.10 3.88 -7.53
CA CYS A 321 4.82 4.26 -8.09
C CYS A 321 4.71 5.77 -8.22
N TYR A 322 4.62 6.27 -9.45
CA TYR A 322 4.52 7.69 -9.75
C TYR A 322 3.18 8.05 -10.43
N SER A 323 2.56 9.13 -9.95
CA SER A 323 1.35 9.73 -10.53
C SER A 323 1.50 11.24 -10.66
N PRO A 324 1.27 11.86 -11.84
CA PRO A 324 1.20 13.32 -11.93
C PRO A 324 -0.09 13.91 -11.32
N GLU A 325 -1.02 13.05 -10.91
CA GLU A 325 -2.30 13.41 -10.29
C GLU A 325 -2.30 13.00 -8.81
N ASP A 326 -3.44 12.54 -8.29
CA ASP A 326 -3.60 12.11 -6.91
C ASP A 326 -3.29 10.61 -6.77
N GLY A 327 -2.72 10.22 -5.63
CA GLY A 327 -2.45 8.83 -5.29
C GLY A 327 -1.36 8.20 -6.15
N GLY A 328 -0.11 8.20 -5.68
CA GLY A 328 1.01 7.66 -6.47
C GLY A 328 0.84 6.18 -6.78
N ALA A 329 0.42 5.41 -5.77
CA ALA A 329 0.10 3.99 -5.91
C ALA A 329 -1.40 3.75 -6.06
N ILE A 330 -2.22 4.37 -5.21
CA ILE A 330 -3.65 4.09 -5.13
C ILE A 330 -4.46 5.39 -5.11
N MET A 331 -5.47 5.48 -5.95
CA MET A 331 -6.51 6.51 -5.89
C MET A 331 -7.89 5.86 -5.81
N ILE A 332 -8.59 6.05 -4.68
CA ILE A 332 -9.95 5.54 -4.44
C ILE A 332 -10.91 6.72 -4.36
N ARG A 333 -11.97 6.72 -5.16
CA ARG A 333 -13.02 7.76 -5.20
C ARG A 333 -14.44 7.24 -4.89
N THR A 334 -14.54 6.01 -4.40
CA THR A 334 -15.77 5.42 -3.86
C THR A 334 -15.63 5.28 -2.35
N PRO A 335 -16.71 5.34 -1.54
CA PRO A 335 -16.60 5.17 -0.09
C PRO A 335 -16.23 3.74 0.35
N ASP A 336 -16.55 2.70 -0.42
CA ASP A 336 -16.29 1.30 -0.04
C ASP A 336 -14.90 0.81 -0.47
N GLY A 337 -13.89 1.33 0.24
CA GLY A 337 -12.48 1.03 0.01
C GLY A 337 -11.77 0.58 1.28
N GLU A 338 -11.04 -0.53 1.21
CA GLU A 338 -10.19 -1.05 2.28
C GLU A 338 -8.74 -1.24 1.81
N VAL A 339 -7.81 -0.56 2.48
CA VAL A 339 -6.36 -0.70 2.28
C VAL A 339 -5.74 -1.06 3.64
N THR A 340 -5.38 -2.33 3.82
CA THR A 340 -4.98 -2.84 5.14
C THR A 340 -3.68 -3.63 5.07
N LYS A 341 -2.78 -3.42 6.05
CA LYS A 341 -1.49 -4.14 6.14
C LYS A 341 -0.60 -3.97 4.91
N CYS A 342 -0.74 -2.86 4.18
CA CYS A 342 0.00 -2.62 2.95
C CYS A 342 1.30 -1.86 3.22
N ARG A 343 2.29 -2.04 2.33
CA ARG A 343 3.55 -1.28 2.36
C ARG A 343 3.67 -0.45 1.09
N PHE A 344 4.00 0.82 1.24
CA PHE A 344 4.23 1.75 0.15
C PHE A 344 5.64 2.27 0.28
N ARG A 345 6.43 2.15 -0.78
CA ARG A 345 7.80 2.67 -0.79
C ARG A 345 8.10 3.40 -2.09
N ASN A 346 8.78 4.54 -1.97
CA ASN A 346 9.18 5.37 -3.10
C ASN A 346 7.99 5.66 -4.03
N CYS A 347 6.91 6.17 -3.42
CA CYS A 347 5.70 6.53 -4.14
C CYS A 347 5.57 8.05 -4.18
N GLU A 348 5.26 8.59 -5.35
CA GLU A 348 5.22 10.02 -5.59
C GLU A 348 3.92 10.44 -6.30
N ALA A 349 3.33 11.53 -5.83
CA ALA A 349 2.11 12.10 -6.41
C ALA A 349 2.03 13.62 -6.28
N ARG A 350 1.05 14.24 -6.95
CA ARG A 350 0.71 15.64 -6.65
C ARG A 350 0.11 15.76 -5.25
N ARG A 351 -0.83 14.86 -4.91
CA ARG A 351 -1.45 14.75 -3.58
C ARG A 351 -1.56 13.30 -3.16
N GLY A 352 -1.20 12.99 -1.92
CA GLY A 352 -1.22 11.61 -1.41
C GLY A 352 -0.15 10.77 -2.09
N GLY A 353 1.12 10.95 -1.71
CA GLY A 353 2.28 10.39 -2.41
C GLY A 353 2.16 8.89 -2.66
N ALA A 354 1.51 8.15 -1.75
CA ALA A 354 1.10 6.77 -1.96
C ALA A 354 -0.41 6.63 -2.23
N VAL A 355 -1.24 7.20 -1.36
CA VAL A 355 -2.69 6.94 -1.34
C VAL A 355 -3.50 8.23 -1.37
N PHE A 356 -4.46 8.29 -2.29
CA PHE A 356 -5.58 9.20 -2.23
C PHE A 356 -6.85 8.40 -1.88
N GLY A 357 -7.58 8.86 -0.86
CA GLY A 357 -8.84 8.25 -0.43
C GLY A 357 -9.92 9.29 -0.14
N VAL A 358 -11.16 8.81 -0.08
CA VAL A 358 -12.35 9.63 0.25
C VAL A 358 -13.05 9.09 1.49
N GLU A 359 -13.97 9.89 2.03
CA GLU A 359 -14.80 9.52 3.18
C GLU A 359 -15.43 8.13 3.01
N GLY A 360 -15.35 7.31 4.07
CA GLY A 360 -15.74 5.90 4.06
C GLY A 360 -14.58 4.94 3.88
N ASN A 361 -13.50 5.34 3.20
CA ASN A 361 -12.34 4.46 3.01
C ASN A 361 -11.61 4.18 4.33
N LYS A 362 -11.17 2.93 4.48
CA LYS A 362 -10.40 2.44 5.61
C LYS A 362 -8.95 2.22 5.19
N ILE A 363 -8.01 2.87 5.86
CA ILE A 363 -6.56 2.75 5.60
C ILE A 363 -5.89 2.41 6.92
N THR A 364 -5.45 1.16 7.12
CA THR A 364 -5.05 0.70 8.46
C THR A 364 -3.84 -0.23 8.44
N HIS A 365 -3.01 -0.14 9.49
CA HIS A 365 -1.85 -1.01 9.65
C HIS A 365 -0.86 -0.92 8.48
N CYS A 366 -0.80 0.23 7.80
CA CYS A 366 0.05 0.44 6.63
C CYS A 366 1.38 1.10 7.00
N VAL A 367 2.39 0.83 6.18
CA VAL A 367 3.74 1.41 6.31
C VAL A 367 4.07 2.20 5.05
N PHE A 368 4.53 3.44 5.23
CA PHE A 368 4.91 4.35 4.16
C PHE A 368 6.37 4.75 4.33
N GLU A 369 7.17 4.55 3.30
CA GLU A 369 8.60 4.83 3.31
C GLU A 369 8.98 5.62 2.07
N GLU A 370 9.71 6.72 2.25
CA GLU A 370 10.26 7.48 1.10
C GLU A 370 9.13 7.96 0.15
N CYS A 371 7.94 8.24 0.68
CA CYS A 371 6.83 8.79 -0.11
C CYS A 371 6.90 10.32 -0.17
N CYS A 372 6.69 10.88 -1.36
CA CYS A 372 6.89 12.31 -1.62
C CYS A 372 5.67 12.92 -2.33
N VAL A 373 5.46 14.22 -2.12
CA VAL A 373 4.42 14.98 -2.84
C VAL A 373 4.87 16.35 -3.30
N ALA A 374 4.22 16.84 -4.35
CA ALA A 374 4.36 18.21 -4.82
C ALA A 374 3.49 19.22 -4.05
N GLU A 375 2.32 18.81 -3.54
CA GLU A 375 1.39 19.70 -2.82
C GLU A 375 1.14 19.26 -1.37
N TYR A 376 0.36 18.20 -1.14
CA TYR A 376 -0.12 17.83 0.20
C TYR A 376 -0.21 16.32 0.42
N GLY A 377 0.02 15.89 1.67
CA GLY A 377 -0.12 14.51 2.11
C GLY A 377 1.01 13.63 1.60
N ALA A 378 2.19 13.71 2.24
CA ALA A 378 3.40 13.03 1.77
C ALA A 378 3.18 11.55 1.48
N ALA A 379 2.36 10.89 2.29
CA ALA A 379 1.92 9.52 2.08
C ALA A 379 0.44 9.46 1.70
N ILE A 380 -0.44 10.12 2.47
CA ILE A 380 -1.89 10.00 2.34
C ILE A 380 -2.52 11.38 2.20
N PHE A 381 -3.39 11.52 1.20
CA PHE A 381 -4.34 12.62 1.11
C PHE A 381 -5.76 12.06 1.22
N TYR A 382 -6.50 12.52 2.23
CA TYR A 382 -7.82 11.98 2.57
C TYR A 382 -8.90 13.05 2.49
N HIS A 383 -9.81 12.91 1.54
CA HIS A 383 -10.95 13.82 1.39
C HIS A 383 -12.12 13.36 2.26
N GLY A 384 -12.26 13.95 3.44
CA GLY A 384 -13.30 13.59 4.41
C GLY A 384 -12.79 13.61 5.85
N PHE A 385 -13.59 13.08 6.77
CA PHE A 385 -13.22 13.02 8.18
C PHE A 385 -12.28 11.86 8.48
N VAL A 386 -11.09 12.17 9.00
CA VAL A 386 -10.18 11.15 9.55
C VAL A 386 -10.66 10.79 10.95
N ARG A 387 -11.09 9.54 11.15
CA ARG A 387 -11.57 9.00 12.43
C ARG A 387 -10.96 7.61 12.67
N ALA A 388 -11.71 6.68 13.25
CA ALA A 388 -11.26 5.30 13.49
C ALA A 388 -10.94 4.50 12.21
N ASN A 389 -11.33 4.99 11.03
CA ASN A 389 -11.04 4.38 9.74
C ASN A 389 -9.57 4.48 9.33
N MET A 390 -8.76 5.33 9.98
CA MET A 390 -7.34 5.51 9.69
C MET A 390 -6.50 5.43 10.97
N HIS A 391 -5.78 4.32 11.14
CA HIS A 391 -5.03 4.06 12.38
C HIS A 391 -3.92 3.02 12.17
N HIS A 392 -2.97 2.96 13.11
CA HIS A 392 -1.76 2.13 13.03
C HIS A 392 -0.92 2.38 11.76
N LEU A 393 -0.75 3.64 11.40
CA LEU A 393 0.04 4.05 10.24
C LEU A 393 1.46 4.39 10.68
N ARG A 394 2.46 3.93 9.93
CA ARG A 394 3.88 4.21 10.19
C ARG A 394 4.48 4.93 9.00
N TYR A 395 5.19 6.01 9.26
CA TYR A 395 5.87 6.81 8.26
C TYR A 395 7.38 6.80 8.51
N LYS A 396 8.15 6.79 7.42
CA LYS A 396 9.61 6.88 7.48
C LYS A 396 10.11 7.65 6.27
N ASN A 397 10.82 8.74 6.51
CA ASN A 397 11.43 9.56 5.47
C ASN A 397 10.43 10.00 4.38
N CYS A 398 9.19 10.29 4.77
CA CYS A 398 8.19 10.85 3.86
C CYS A 398 8.33 12.37 3.82
N CYS A 399 8.15 12.97 2.64
CA CYS A 399 8.37 14.40 2.42
C CYS A 399 7.10 15.09 1.88
N PRO A 400 6.62 16.18 2.50
CA PRO A 400 7.19 16.87 3.67
C PRO A 400 6.93 16.17 5.01
N GLU A 401 7.88 16.30 5.95
CA GLU A 401 7.78 15.78 7.33
C GLU A 401 6.70 16.54 8.13
N GLY A 402 5.93 15.80 8.96
CA GLY A 402 4.82 16.35 9.75
C GLY A 402 3.51 16.59 8.97
N ALA A 403 3.51 16.32 7.67
CA ALA A 403 2.31 16.35 6.82
C ALA A 403 2.18 15.06 5.99
N GLU A 404 2.51 13.92 6.61
CA GLU A 404 2.46 12.61 5.97
C GLU A 404 1.03 12.19 5.65
N THR A 405 0.11 12.45 6.58
CA THR A 405 -1.33 12.41 6.31
C THR A 405 -1.89 13.81 6.32
N VAL A 406 -2.57 14.16 5.22
CA VAL A 406 -3.37 15.39 5.14
C VAL A 406 -4.83 15.05 4.98
N GLN A 407 -5.64 15.57 5.90
CA GLN A 407 -7.08 15.58 5.85
C GLN A 407 -7.56 16.81 5.05
N TYR A 408 -8.54 16.63 4.17
CA TYR A 408 -9.18 17.72 3.43
C TYR A 408 -10.67 17.78 3.78
N LEU A 409 -11.05 18.85 4.50
CA LEU A 409 -12.41 19.11 4.94
C LEU A 409 -13.09 20.12 4.00
N ALA A 410 -13.86 19.59 3.04
CA ALA A 410 -14.71 20.38 2.15
C ALA A 410 -16.14 19.82 2.07
N PRO A 411 -16.88 19.72 3.20
CA PRO A 411 -18.30 19.42 3.19
C PRO A 411 -19.06 20.45 2.34
N MET A 412 -20.18 20.02 1.73
CA MET A 412 -21.04 20.91 0.94
C MET A 412 -21.73 22.00 1.78
N VAL A 413 -21.71 21.89 3.12
CA VAL A 413 -22.34 22.79 4.08
C VAL A 413 -21.37 23.16 5.19
N THR A 414 -21.72 24.18 5.98
CA THR A 414 -20.99 24.58 7.20
C THR A 414 -20.75 23.37 8.11
N PHE A 415 -19.52 23.23 8.60
CA PHE A 415 -19.17 22.20 9.56
C PHE A 415 -19.47 22.67 10.98
N HIS A 416 -20.59 22.19 11.53
CA HIS A 416 -21.00 22.46 12.90
C HIS A 416 -20.41 21.44 13.87
N ILE A 417 -19.72 21.93 14.90
CA ILE A 417 -19.18 21.14 15.99
C ILE A 417 -20.06 21.37 17.22
N THR A 418 -20.95 20.42 17.49
CA THR A 418 -21.90 20.46 18.62
C THR A 418 -21.45 19.67 19.84
N GLY A 419 -20.48 18.78 19.67
CA GLY A 419 -19.84 18.00 20.73
C GLY A 419 -18.32 18.16 20.66
N GLU A 420 -17.58 17.12 21.04
CA GLU A 420 -16.12 17.14 20.98
C GLU A 420 -15.61 16.69 19.60
N TYR A 421 -14.69 17.46 19.03
CA TYR A 421 -14.02 17.13 17.78
C TYR A 421 -12.51 17.39 17.88
N HIS A 422 -11.73 16.38 17.51
CA HIS A 422 -10.27 16.41 17.59
C HIS A 422 -9.66 16.42 16.19
N ILE A 423 -8.78 17.39 15.94
CA ILE A 423 -7.91 17.42 14.77
C ILE A 423 -6.50 17.04 15.22
N THR A 424 -6.05 15.86 14.80
CA THR A 424 -4.76 15.27 15.20
C THR A 424 -3.85 14.98 14.01
N VAL A 425 -4.30 15.29 12.79
CA VAL A 425 -3.54 15.18 11.55
C VAL A 425 -3.54 16.54 10.86
N SER A 426 -2.51 16.78 10.05
CA SER A 426 -2.46 17.99 9.22
C SER A 426 -3.74 18.10 8.39
N THR A 427 -4.38 19.27 8.41
CA THR A 427 -5.74 19.43 7.89
C THR A 427 -5.86 20.70 7.07
N ILE A 428 -6.43 20.57 5.88
CA ILE A 428 -6.91 21.68 5.07
C ILE A 428 -8.40 21.88 5.39
N ILE A 429 -8.74 23.06 5.88
CA ILE A 429 -10.12 23.45 6.18
C ILE A 429 -10.59 24.34 5.03
N ASP A 430 -11.41 23.74 4.17
CA ASP A 430 -11.98 24.36 2.97
C ASP A 430 -13.51 24.43 3.05
N CYS A 431 -14.00 24.72 4.26
CA CYS A 431 -15.40 24.98 4.56
C CYS A 431 -15.52 25.90 5.78
N PRO A 432 -16.63 26.64 5.93
CA PRO A 432 -16.92 27.36 7.16
C PRO A 432 -17.02 26.40 8.35
N VAL A 433 -16.36 26.73 9.46
CA VAL A 433 -16.41 25.92 10.70
C VAL A 433 -17.06 26.74 11.80
N ILE A 434 -18.07 26.17 12.45
CA ILE A 434 -18.75 26.76 13.61
C ILE A 434 -18.65 25.78 14.78
N VAL A 435 -17.96 26.18 15.85
CA VAL A 435 -18.01 25.48 17.14
C VAL A 435 -19.16 26.09 17.94
N GLU A 436 -20.23 25.31 18.10
CA GLU A 436 -21.41 25.74 18.84
C GLU A 436 -21.11 25.87 20.34
N THR A 437 -22.01 26.48 21.12
CA THR A 437 -21.83 26.74 22.56
C THR A 437 -21.45 25.50 23.37
N GLU A 438 -22.04 24.34 23.04
CA GLU A 438 -21.71 23.04 23.67
C GLU A 438 -20.56 22.30 22.98
N GLY A 439 -20.08 22.81 21.84
CA GLY A 439 -18.98 22.24 21.10
C GLY A 439 -17.62 22.44 21.77
N ASN A 440 -16.71 21.49 21.52
CA ASN A 440 -15.31 21.54 21.93
C ASN A 440 -14.43 21.17 20.74
N LEU A 441 -13.65 22.13 20.23
CA LEU A 441 -12.66 21.88 19.19
C LEU A 441 -11.27 21.78 19.82
N VAL A 442 -10.63 20.64 19.63
CA VAL A 442 -9.27 20.35 20.07
C VAL A 442 -8.39 20.13 18.85
N ILE A 443 -7.29 20.88 18.75
CA ILE A 443 -6.32 20.75 17.64
C ILE A 443 -4.93 20.53 18.24
N GLU A 444 -4.32 19.38 17.93
CA GLU A 444 -3.02 19.01 18.51
C GLU A 444 -2.05 18.45 17.47
N ASN A 445 -0.80 18.90 17.51
CA ASN A 445 0.31 18.38 16.69
C ASN A 445 0.00 18.34 15.19
N ALA A 446 -0.61 19.39 14.65
CA ALA A 446 -1.10 19.42 13.27
C ALA A 446 -0.75 20.72 12.56
N ASN A 447 -0.51 20.64 11.25
CA ASN A 447 -0.50 21.80 10.36
C ASN A 447 -1.92 22.08 9.89
N ILE A 448 -2.41 23.31 10.04
CA ILE A 448 -3.75 23.72 9.62
C ILE A 448 -3.63 24.72 8.48
N TYR A 449 -4.17 24.36 7.31
CA TYR A 449 -4.25 25.24 6.15
C TYR A 449 -5.67 25.78 6.06
N LEU A 450 -5.80 27.09 6.26
CA LEU A 450 -7.08 27.73 6.54
C LEU A 450 -7.57 28.55 5.35
N ASN A 451 -8.70 28.14 4.77
CA ASN A 451 -9.37 28.86 3.69
C ASN A 451 -10.60 29.65 4.19
N TYR A 452 -11.14 29.25 5.34
CA TYR A 452 -12.29 29.87 6.02
C TYR A 452 -11.99 30.07 7.50
N SER A 453 -12.48 31.16 8.10
CA SER A 453 -12.29 31.40 9.53
C SER A 453 -12.98 30.34 10.38
N ILE A 454 -12.37 30.03 11.53
CA ILE A 454 -13.02 29.19 12.54
C ILE A 454 -13.82 30.10 13.47
N CYS A 455 -15.14 29.98 13.44
CA CYS A 455 -16.01 30.67 14.38
C CYS A 455 -16.27 29.77 15.59
N CYS A 456 -16.04 30.27 16.80
CA CYS A 456 -16.20 29.52 18.03
C CYS A 456 -17.10 30.27 19.01
N ARG A 457 -18.08 29.56 19.56
CA ARG A 457 -18.93 29.97 20.70
C ARG A 457 -18.76 29.03 21.89
N GLY A 458 -18.24 27.83 21.64
CA GLY A 458 -17.95 26.81 22.66
C GLY A 458 -16.52 26.91 23.20
N SER A 459 -15.82 25.77 23.18
CA SER A 459 -14.42 25.66 23.63
C SER A 459 -13.44 25.47 22.47
N LEU A 460 -12.26 26.09 22.58
CA LEU A 460 -11.15 25.92 21.65
C LEU A 460 -9.84 25.63 22.40
N GLN A 461 -9.22 24.49 22.09
CA GLN A 461 -7.93 24.12 22.64
C GLN A 461 -6.96 23.82 21.49
N MET A 462 -5.79 24.45 21.52
CA MET A 462 -4.77 24.29 20.49
C MET A 462 -3.40 24.05 21.15
N LYS A 463 -2.70 23.00 20.70
CA LYS A 463 -1.36 22.66 21.18
C LYS A 463 -0.45 22.21 20.05
N ASN A 464 0.75 22.78 19.93
CA ASN A 464 1.72 22.41 18.89
C ASN A 464 1.13 22.52 17.47
N VAL A 465 0.39 23.59 17.19
CA VAL A 465 -0.31 23.78 15.91
C VAL A 465 0.41 24.83 15.08
N HIS A 466 0.63 24.55 13.81
CA HIS A 466 1.08 25.55 12.83
C HIS A 466 -0.06 25.88 11.87
N MET A 467 -0.64 27.07 12.02
CA MET A 467 -1.80 27.51 11.25
C MET A 467 -1.39 28.54 10.20
N ILE A 468 -1.75 28.29 8.94
CA ILE A 468 -1.42 29.13 7.78
C ILE A 468 -2.71 29.61 7.14
N SER A 469 -2.79 30.92 6.91
CA SER A 469 -3.86 31.52 6.13
C SER A 469 -3.57 31.43 4.63
N THR A 470 -4.34 30.64 3.88
CA THR A 470 -4.09 30.43 2.44
C THR A 470 -4.89 31.39 1.56
N TYR A 471 -6.20 31.52 1.81
CA TYR A 471 -7.13 32.30 0.98
C TYR A 471 -7.90 33.40 1.70
N LEU A 472 -7.84 33.45 3.04
CA LEU A 472 -8.50 34.49 3.81
C LEU A 472 -7.88 35.87 3.53
N LYS A 473 -8.72 36.91 3.52
CA LYS A 473 -8.33 38.32 3.35
C LYS A 473 -9.20 39.20 4.24
N ASP A 474 -8.59 40.19 4.89
CA ASP A 474 -9.28 41.21 5.68
C ASP A 474 -10.26 40.66 6.74
N THR A 475 -9.95 39.48 7.25
CA THR A 475 -10.66 38.81 8.35
C THR A 475 -9.64 38.12 9.25
N ASP A 476 -10.09 37.64 10.41
CA ASP A 476 -9.28 36.92 11.38
C ASP A 476 -9.33 35.42 11.11
N MET A 477 -8.23 34.72 11.39
CA MET A 477 -8.15 33.26 11.24
C MET A 477 -9.12 32.57 12.20
N ILE A 478 -9.27 33.09 13.42
CA ILE A 478 -10.18 32.57 14.44
C ILE A 478 -11.05 33.70 14.98
N ILE A 479 -12.34 33.43 15.11
CA ILE A 479 -13.34 34.35 15.68
C ILE A 479 -13.95 33.66 16.91
N LEU A 480 -13.72 34.20 18.09
CA LEU A 480 -14.28 33.74 19.36
C LEU A 480 -15.36 34.72 19.81
N GLU A 481 -16.59 34.20 19.95
CA GLU A 481 -17.76 34.96 20.39
C GLU A 481 -18.23 34.41 21.74
N HIS A 482 -17.93 35.11 22.84
CA HIS A 482 -18.26 34.66 24.20
C HIS A 482 -17.82 33.21 24.50
N SER A 483 -16.70 32.80 23.90
CA SER A 483 -16.17 31.44 24.03
C SER A 483 -15.59 31.19 25.42
N ARG A 484 -15.65 29.93 25.83
CA ARG A 484 -15.12 29.43 27.10
C ARG A 484 -13.89 28.57 26.87
N ASN A 485 -13.05 28.44 27.90
CA ASN A 485 -11.92 27.51 27.90
C ASN A 485 -10.97 27.64 26.68
N CYS A 486 -10.73 28.85 26.19
CA CYS A 486 -9.85 29.09 25.05
C CYS A 486 -8.39 29.00 25.48
N ARG A 487 -7.70 27.92 25.10
CA ARG A 487 -6.30 27.64 25.47
C ARG A 487 -5.45 27.41 24.23
N ILE A 488 -4.38 28.18 24.10
CA ILE A 488 -3.44 28.11 22.98
C ILE A 488 -2.03 27.99 23.56
N HIS A 489 -1.33 26.92 23.20
CA HIS A 489 -0.01 26.63 23.74
C HIS A 489 0.92 26.13 22.65
N HIS A 490 2.09 26.75 22.52
CA HIS A 490 3.10 26.33 21.54
C HIS A 490 2.58 26.29 20.10
N CYS A 491 1.80 27.31 19.72
CA CYS A 491 1.22 27.42 18.38
C CYS A 491 1.88 28.52 17.57
N GLU A 492 1.86 28.35 16.26
CA GLU A 492 2.25 29.37 15.30
C GLU A 492 1.06 29.75 14.42
N PHE A 493 0.84 31.06 14.27
CA PHE A 493 -0.15 31.65 13.37
C PHE A 493 0.57 32.51 12.34
N ASN A 494 0.45 32.14 11.07
CA ASN A 494 0.99 32.89 9.96
C ASN A 494 -0.13 33.46 9.09
N GLY A 495 -0.36 34.77 9.20
CA GLY A 495 -1.40 35.49 8.47
C GLY A 495 -1.07 35.76 7.01
N MET A 496 0.12 35.35 6.53
CA MET A 496 0.59 35.51 5.15
C MET A 496 0.44 36.94 4.59
N CYS A 497 0.53 37.94 5.47
CA CYS A 497 0.32 39.35 5.17
C CYS A 497 -1.05 39.64 4.52
N LYS A 498 -2.10 38.90 4.92
CA LYS A 498 -3.48 39.08 4.40
C LYS A 498 -4.56 39.10 5.48
N THR A 499 -4.32 38.46 6.63
CA THR A 499 -5.33 38.28 7.70
C THR A 499 -4.88 38.86 9.03
N GLY A 500 -5.83 38.96 9.96
CA GLY A 500 -5.52 39.05 11.39
C GLY A 500 -5.52 37.65 12.03
N GLY A 501 -5.14 37.58 13.31
CA GLY A 501 -4.98 36.31 14.01
C GLY A 501 -6.28 35.85 14.65
N ILE A 502 -6.61 36.42 15.81
CA ILE A 502 -7.76 36.00 16.64
C ILE A 502 -8.58 37.22 17.05
N SER A 503 -9.86 37.23 16.70
CA SER A 503 -10.87 38.11 17.33
C SER A 503 -11.47 37.39 18.52
N ALA A 504 -11.49 38.02 19.70
CA ALA A 504 -11.80 37.37 20.97
C ALA A 504 -12.87 38.09 21.79
N SER A 505 -13.89 38.61 21.13
CA SER A 505 -14.92 39.43 21.78
C SER A 505 -15.64 38.67 22.90
N GLY A 506 -15.70 39.29 24.08
CA GLY A 506 -16.31 38.72 25.28
C GLY A 506 -15.66 37.41 25.78
N SER A 507 -14.48 37.04 25.25
CA SER A 507 -13.86 35.74 25.47
C SER A 507 -12.55 35.86 26.27
N ARG A 508 -12.37 35.01 27.28
CA ARG A 508 -11.10 34.88 28.01
C ARG A 508 -10.20 33.88 27.31
N ILE A 509 -9.02 34.33 26.90
CA ILE A 509 -8.03 33.51 26.20
C ILE A 509 -6.76 33.35 27.03
N MET A 510 -6.22 32.13 27.05
CA MET A 510 -4.90 31.84 27.61
C MET A 510 -3.96 31.44 26.48
N ILE A 511 -2.91 32.22 26.27
CA ILE A 511 -1.93 32.00 25.19
C ILE A 511 -0.54 31.89 25.81
N SER A 512 0.21 30.86 25.44
CA SER A 512 1.56 30.64 25.94
C SER A 512 2.51 30.09 24.87
N ASN A 513 3.77 30.50 24.93
CA ASN A 513 4.88 29.94 24.13
C ASN A 513 4.60 29.92 22.61
N SER A 514 3.85 30.91 22.12
CA SER A 514 3.31 30.92 20.76
C SER A 514 3.93 32.02 19.89
N LEU A 515 3.71 31.95 18.58
CA LEU A 515 4.18 32.91 17.59
C LEU A 515 3.02 33.38 16.71
N PHE A 516 2.83 34.69 16.63
CA PHE A 516 1.96 35.33 15.65
C PHE A 516 2.84 36.11 14.68
N ARG A 517 2.74 35.82 13.39
CA ARG A 517 3.53 36.49 12.37
C ARG A 517 2.73 36.88 11.13
N ASN A 518 3.21 37.93 10.46
CA ASN A 518 2.73 38.37 9.15
C ASN A 518 1.24 38.72 9.15
N MET A 519 0.81 39.52 10.11
CA MET A 519 -0.60 39.93 10.26
C MET A 519 -0.80 41.31 9.65
N SER A 520 -1.71 41.45 8.69
CA SER A 520 -2.02 42.74 8.04
C SER A 520 -3.51 42.96 7.76
N GLY A 521 -4.32 41.90 7.74
CA GLY A 521 -5.78 42.01 7.59
C GLY A 521 -6.46 42.55 8.84
N GLY A 522 -5.88 42.29 10.02
CA GLY A 522 -6.36 42.69 11.33
C GLY A 522 -5.22 42.70 12.36
N ARG A 523 -5.57 42.79 13.65
CA ARG A 523 -4.60 42.62 14.72
C ARG A 523 -4.23 41.14 14.88
N ALA A 524 -3.09 40.85 15.52
CA ALA A 524 -2.79 39.46 15.87
C ALA A 524 -3.79 38.92 16.91
N ILE A 525 -4.15 39.74 17.89
CA ILE A 525 -5.22 39.48 18.86
C ILE A 525 -6.06 40.74 18.99
N TYR A 526 -7.37 40.62 18.78
CA TYR A 526 -8.32 41.71 18.81
C TYR A 526 -9.43 41.46 19.85
N ASP A 527 -9.75 42.49 20.62
CA ASP A 527 -10.90 42.57 21.55
C ASP A 527 -10.99 41.45 22.60
N ALA A 528 -9.85 40.96 23.08
CA ALA A 528 -9.83 39.93 24.10
C ALA A 528 -10.25 40.46 25.49
N PHE A 529 -11.13 39.74 26.19
CA PHE A 529 -11.55 40.09 27.55
C PHE A 529 -10.66 39.45 28.60
N SER A 530 -9.91 40.25 29.35
CA SER A 530 -8.99 39.83 30.42
C SER A 530 -8.09 38.65 30.02
N PRO A 531 -7.36 38.72 28.89
CA PRO A 531 -6.51 37.63 28.42
C PRO A 531 -5.33 37.37 29.36
N ASP A 532 -4.77 36.17 29.30
CA ASP A 532 -3.50 35.80 29.93
C ASP A 532 -2.53 35.34 28.81
N ILE A 533 -1.61 36.21 28.43
CA ILE A 533 -0.67 35.99 27.32
C ILE A 533 0.74 35.95 27.88
N ARG A 534 1.42 34.82 27.72
CA ARG A 534 2.77 34.61 28.27
C ARG A 534 3.73 34.13 27.20
N GLU A 535 4.99 34.57 27.26
CA GLU A 535 6.08 33.98 26.48
C GLU A 535 5.77 33.88 24.97
N THR A 536 5.05 34.87 24.44
CA THR A 536 4.54 34.86 23.07
C THR A 536 5.24 35.92 22.24
N ILE A 537 5.55 35.56 20.99
CA ILE A 537 6.21 36.43 20.03
C ILE A 537 5.16 36.96 19.05
N PHE A 538 5.16 38.27 18.86
CA PHE A 538 4.38 38.96 17.84
C PHE A 538 5.36 39.63 16.87
N ASN A 539 5.38 39.19 15.63
CA ASN A 539 6.33 39.68 14.62
C ASN A 539 5.59 40.16 13.38
N TYR A 540 5.89 41.38 12.91
CA TYR A 540 5.32 41.92 11.68
C TYR A 540 3.77 41.92 11.72
N CYS A 541 3.23 42.69 12.67
CA CYS A 541 1.78 42.89 12.85
C CYS A 541 1.41 44.33 12.50
N GLU A 542 0.85 44.56 11.32
CA GLU A 542 0.76 45.88 10.68
C GLU A 542 -0.47 46.70 11.08
N LYS A 543 -1.47 46.08 11.73
CA LYS A 543 -2.65 46.78 12.30
C LYS A 543 -2.68 46.74 13.84
N GLY A 544 -1.60 46.30 14.46
CA GLY A 544 -1.39 46.16 15.91
C GLY A 544 -1.24 44.69 16.31
N ALA A 545 -0.44 44.41 17.33
CA ALA A 545 -0.32 43.05 17.84
C ALA A 545 -1.50 42.69 18.76
N VAL A 546 -1.64 43.33 19.92
CA VAL A 546 -2.67 42.98 20.91
C VAL A 546 -3.61 44.16 21.20
N PHE A 547 -4.92 43.93 21.13
CA PHE A 547 -5.95 44.83 21.65
C PHE A 547 -6.83 44.08 22.65
N CYS A 548 -6.96 44.57 23.88
CA CYS A 548 -7.66 43.84 24.93
C CYS A 548 -8.26 44.72 26.03
N GLN A 549 -9.26 44.19 26.74
CA GLN A 549 -9.83 44.77 27.95
C GLN A 549 -9.22 44.12 29.19
N ASN A 550 -8.44 44.85 29.97
CA ASN A 550 -7.65 44.32 31.09
C ASN A 550 -6.74 43.14 30.68
N GLY A 551 -6.24 42.37 31.66
CA GLY A 551 -5.51 41.12 31.43
C GLY A 551 -4.04 41.14 31.90
N GLU A 552 -3.36 40.03 31.65
CA GLU A 552 -1.94 39.85 31.94
C GLU A 552 -1.18 39.56 30.64
N ILE A 553 -0.15 40.35 30.35
CA ILE A 553 0.76 40.13 29.22
C ILE A 553 2.17 40.07 29.78
N LYS A 554 2.78 38.88 29.82
CA LYS A 554 4.02 38.63 30.55
C LYS A 554 5.09 37.99 29.68
N ARG A 555 6.32 38.50 29.72
CA ARG A 555 7.48 37.92 29.00
C ARG A 555 7.25 37.77 27.49
N CYS A 556 6.48 38.66 26.89
CA CYS A 556 6.19 38.64 25.46
C CYS A 556 7.19 39.50 24.68
N VAL A 557 7.39 39.17 23.40
CA VAL A 557 8.29 39.88 22.50
C VAL A 557 7.50 40.41 21.32
N PHE A 558 7.60 41.71 21.07
CA PHE A 558 6.92 42.41 19.99
C PHE A 558 7.98 43.00 19.06
N VAL A 559 7.95 42.63 17.78
CA VAL A 559 8.96 43.04 16.80
C VAL A 559 8.28 43.52 15.52
N ASN A 560 8.68 44.71 15.04
CA ASN A 560 8.17 45.29 13.80
C ASN A 560 6.63 45.36 13.77
N CYS A 561 6.00 45.77 14.86
CA CYS A 561 4.54 45.95 14.89
C CYS A 561 4.18 47.40 14.53
N ARG A 562 3.07 47.60 13.82
CA ARG A 562 2.54 48.93 13.49
C ARG A 562 1.07 49.05 13.86
N ALA A 563 0.63 50.22 14.31
CA ALA A 563 -0.79 50.50 14.52
C ALA A 563 -1.06 52.01 14.51
N LYS A 564 -2.33 52.40 14.67
CA LYS A 564 -2.67 53.81 14.97
C LYS A 564 -2.21 54.21 16.37
N ASN A 565 -2.53 53.39 17.37
CA ASN A 565 -2.13 53.54 18.77
C ASN A 565 -1.66 52.19 19.32
N GLY A 566 -0.65 52.19 20.19
CA GLY A 566 -0.24 50.99 20.93
C GLY A 566 0.16 49.85 19.99
N ALA A 567 1.23 50.03 19.22
CA ALA A 567 1.56 49.10 18.13
C ALA A 567 1.83 47.67 18.59
N GLY A 568 2.46 47.52 19.76
CA GLY A 568 2.57 46.23 20.44
C GLY A 568 1.30 45.89 21.21
N VAL A 569 0.94 46.71 22.19
CA VAL A 569 -0.23 46.49 23.04
C VAL A 569 -1.08 47.76 23.12
N SER A 570 -2.38 47.63 22.91
CA SER A 570 -3.36 48.63 23.32
C SER A 570 -4.34 47.98 24.30
N MET A 571 -4.37 48.48 25.54
CA MET A 571 -5.15 47.89 26.62
C MET A 571 -6.10 48.93 27.21
N TYR A 572 -7.39 48.59 27.30
CA TYR A 572 -8.42 49.43 27.91
C TYR A 572 -9.02 48.78 29.16
N GLY A 573 -9.72 49.58 29.98
CA GLY A 573 -10.23 49.15 31.29
C GLY A 573 -9.33 49.54 32.46
N THR A 574 -9.75 49.20 33.67
CA THR A 574 -9.19 49.72 34.94
C THR A 574 -8.17 48.81 35.61
N ARG A 575 -7.98 47.59 35.10
CA ARG A 575 -7.06 46.58 35.66
C ARG A 575 -6.17 46.04 34.55
N GLY A 576 -4.96 45.61 34.86
CA GLY A 576 -4.11 44.92 33.87
C GLY A 576 -2.62 45.09 34.14
N VAL A 577 -1.84 44.12 33.69
CA VAL A 577 -0.39 44.08 33.90
C VAL A 577 0.31 43.70 32.60
N ILE A 578 1.24 44.55 32.17
CA ILE A 578 2.19 44.27 31.10
C ILE A 578 3.56 44.16 31.77
N GLU A 579 4.15 42.97 31.83
CA GLU A 579 5.34 42.71 32.64
C GLU A 579 6.43 41.96 31.86
N GLN A 580 7.67 42.44 31.99
CA GLN A 580 8.87 41.80 31.40
C GLN A 580 8.77 41.61 29.88
N CYS A 581 8.04 42.49 29.19
CA CYS A 581 7.89 42.44 27.74
C CYS A 581 8.98 43.24 27.02
N SER A 582 9.38 42.79 25.84
CA SER A 582 10.33 43.49 24.97
C SER A 582 9.64 43.99 23.71
N PHE A 583 9.74 45.28 23.42
CA PHE A 583 9.21 45.92 22.24
C PHE A 583 10.36 46.45 21.38
N ARG A 584 10.41 46.03 20.11
CA ARG A 584 11.45 46.43 19.17
C ARG A 584 10.82 46.91 17.87
N ARG A 585 11.12 48.14 17.46
CA ARG A 585 10.62 48.74 16.21
C ARG A 585 9.08 48.72 16.13
N CYS A 586 8.43 48.96 17.27
CA CYS A 586 6.98 49.13 17.33
C CYS A 586 6.61 50.59 17.04
N ILE A 587 5.79 50.84 16.01
CA ILE A 587 5.52 52.18 15.47
C ILE A 587 4.01 52.46 15.48
N ALA A 588 3.58 53.45 16.25
CA ALA A 588 2.23 53.98 16.27
C ALA A 588 2.14 55.34 15.55
N ASP A 589 1.03 55.62 14.88
CA ASP A 589 0.81 56.88 14.15
C ASP A 589 0.47 58.06 15.06
N HIS A 590 -0.19 57.82 16.21
CA HIS A 590 -0.67 58.89 17.08
C HIS A 590 -0.08 58.83 18.49
N THR A 591 -0.36 57.78 19.27
CA THR A 591 0.02 57.71 20.70
C THR A 591 0.46 56.33 21.16
N GLY A 592 1.30 56.28 22.21
CA GLY A 592 1.70 55.06 22.91
C GLY A 592 2.49 54.12 22.02
N GLY A 593 3.66 54.54 21.54
CA GLY A 593 4.39 53.88 20.44
C GLY A 593 4.41 52.35 20.51
N ALA A 594 4.91 51.82 21.63
CA ALA A 594 4.86 50.40 21.91
C ALA A 594 3.59 49.96 22.65
N VAL A 595 3.18 50.75 23.65
CA VAL A 595 2.07 50.44 24.56
C VAL A 595 1.16 51.65 24.69
N ASP A 596 -0.14 51.43 24.53
CA ASP A 596 -1.20 52.40 24.81
C ASP A 596 -2.11 51.85 25.92
N ARG A 597 -2.23 52.57 27.05
CA ARG A 597 -2.96 52.11 28.24
C ARG A 597 -3.82 53.19 28.90
N MET A 598 -4.81 52.76 29.69
CA MET A 598 -5.62 53.64 30.56
C MET A 598 -5.10 53.71 32.00
N LEU A 599 -5.55 54.73 32.74
CA LEU A 599 -5.28 54.91 34.18
C LEU A 599 -5.70 53.66 34.99
N GLY A 600 -4.76 53.08 35.74
CA GLY A 600 -4.96 51.88 36.58
C GLY A 600 -4.22 50.63 36.11
N GLN A 601 -3.77 50.59 34.85
CA GLN A 601 -2.97 49.48 34.30
C GLN A 601 -1.49 49.66 34.61
N ARG A 602 -0.74 48.56 34.83
CA ARG A 602 0.66 48.60 35.26
C ARG A 602 1.59 48.08 34.15
N VAL A 603 2.65 48.84 33.84
CA VAL A 603 3.76 48.38 33.00
C VAL A 603 4.99 48.18 33.87
N ILE A 604 5.56 46.98 33.88
CA ILE A 604 6.58 46.55 34.85
C ILE A 604 7.76 45.92 34.12
N LYS A 605 8.96 46.49 34.27
CA LYS A 605 10.22 45.91 33.74
C LYS A 605 10.17 45.59 32.23
N CYS A 606 9.47 46.41 31.44
CA CYS A 606 9.44 46.28 29.98
C CYS A 606 10.56 47.09 29.33
N THR A 607 11.03 46.66 28.16
CA THR A 607 12.07 47.34 27.38
C THR A 607 11.53 47.81 26.03
N CYS A 608 11.91 49.01 25.61
CA CYS A 608 11.59 49.57 24.30
C CYS A 608 12.86 49.95 23.54
N GLU A 609 12.95 49.52 22.29
CA GLU A 609 14.06 49.79 21.37
C GLU A 609 13.50 50.21 20.02
N ASP A 610 13.95 51.35 19.48
CA ASP A 610 13.52 51.89 18.19
C ASP A 610 12.00 52.07 18.01
N CYS A 611 11.25 52.30 19.10
CA CYS A 611 9.81 52.53 19.05
C CYS A 611 9.46 53.99 18.72
N LYS A 612 8.33 54.21 18.03
CA LYS A 612 7.84 55.57 17.70
C LYS A 612 6.33 55.69 17.95
N PRO A 613 5.83 56.72 18.66
CA PRO A 613 6.61 57.64 19.50
C PRO A 613 7.47 56.89 20.54
N ASN A 614 8.54 57.53 21.04
CA ASN A 614 9.55 56.84 21.86
C ASN A 614 9.09 56.67 23.33
N ASP A 615 7.82 56.29 23.52
CA ASP A 615 7.16 56.18 24.81
C ASP A 615 6.44 54.84 24.98
N ILE A 616 6.46 54.38 26.23
CA ILE A 616 5.46 53.47 26.80
C ILE A 616 4.57 54.41 27.63
N SER A 617 3.29 54.55 27.28
CA SER A 617 2.39 55.39 28.07
C SER A 617 2.11 54.79 29.43
#